data_AF-A0A089HW04-F1
#
_entry.id   AF-A0A089HW04-F1
#
_cell.length_a   1.000
_cell.length_b   1.000
_cell.length_c   1.000
_cell.angle_alpha   90.00
_cell.angle_beta   90.00
_cell.angle_gamma   90.00
#
_symmetry.space_group_name_H-M   'P 1'
#
loop_
_entity.id
_entity.type
_entity.pdbx_description
1 polymer ?
#
loop_
_entity_poly.entity_id
_entity_poly.type
_entity_poly.pdbx_seq_one_letter_code
_entity_poly.pdbx_strand_id
1 'polypeptide(L)' 'MDGKGRATDNIVIERFWRSLKYNEIYINEYGSPRETRQGVGGYIHLHNHYLPHQSLQNHTPAAVYNQEVMLSST' A
#
# COMPACT_ATOMS: atom_id res chain seq x y z
N MET A 1 13.23 22.21 15.66
CA MET A 1 12.45 20.98 15.95
C MET A 1 11.85 20.52 14.64
N ASP A 2 12.47 19.52 14.04
CA ASP A 2 12.68 19.46 12.60
C ASP A 2 11.64 18.56 11.93
N GLY A 3 10.49 18.39 12.59
CA GLY A 3 9.36 17.57 12.15
C GLY A 3 9.63 16.07 12.00
N LYS A 4 10.88 15.60 12.02
CA LYS A 4 11.26 14.20 11.85
C LYS A 4 10.69 13.31 12.96
N GLY A 5 9.98 12.26 12.58
CA GLY A 5 9.53 11.19 13.48
C GLY A 5 8.12 11.40 14.05
N ARG A 6 7.26 12.18 13.38
CA ARG A 6 5.86 12.32 13.81
C ARG A 6 5.10 11.04 13.45
N ALA A 7 4.14 10.68 14.30
CA ALA A 7 3.21 9.59 14.00
C ALA A 7 2.47 9.78 12.66
N THR A 8 2.25 11.04 12.24
CA THR A 8 1.68 11.39 10.94
C THR A 8 2.54 11.00 9.75
N ASP A 9 3.86 10.94 9.92
CA ASP A 9 4.78 10.57 8.84
C ASP A 9 4.71 9.05 8.60
N ASN A 10 4.43 8.28 9.66
CA ASN A 10 4.36 6.82 9.61
C ASN A 10 2.96 6.27 9.29
N ILE A 11 1.91 7.10 9.38
CA ILE A 11 0.52 6.62 9.29
C ILE A 11 0.19 5.92 7.96
N VAL A 12 0.81 6.37 6.87
CA VAL A 12 0.59 5.79 5.53
C VAL A 12 1.18 4.37 5.47
N ILE A 13 2.42 4.22 5.93
CA ILE A 13 3.10 2.91 5.90
C ILE A 13 2.47 1.94 6.90
N GLU A 14 2.01 2.41 8.07
CA GLU A 14 1.25 1.60 9.02
C GLU A 14 -0.08 1.10 8.45
N ARG A 15 -0.81 1.96 7.73
CA ARG A 15 -2.05 1.57 7.06
C ARG A 15 -1.79 0.52 5.98
N PHE A 16 -0.72 0.69 5.19
CA PHE A 16 -0.27 -0.30 4.22
C PHE A 16 0.02 -1.66 4.89
N TRP A 17 0.81 -1.68 5.96
CA TRP A 17 1.14 -2.92 6.68
C TRP A 17 -0.08 -3.60 7.28
N ARG A 18 -1.07 -2.84 7.78
CA ARG A 18 -2.35 -3.40 8.21
C ARG A 18 -3.05 -4.10 7.04
N SER A 19 -3.19 -3.43 5.90
CA SER A 19 -3.86 -3.99 4.72
C SER A 19 -3.15 -5.24 4.18
N LEU A 20 -1.82 -5.23 4.05
CA LEU A 20 -1.05 -6.41 3.62
C LEU A 20 -1.26 -7.60 4.56
N LYS A 21 -1.23 -7.36 5.88
CA LYS A 21 -1.41 -8.45 6.84
C LYS A 21 -2.78 -9.09 6.75
N TYR A 22 -3.83 -8.28 6.73
CA TYR A 22 -5.20 -8.79 6.75
C TYR A 22 -5.65 -9.38 5.41
N ASN A 23 -5.21 -8.81 4.29
CA ASN A 23 -5.72 -9.19 2.98
C ASN A 23 -4.84 -10.20 2.23
N GLU A 24 -3.64 -10.51 2.76
CA GLU A 24 -2.72 -11.47 2.12
C GLU A 24 -2.12 -12.41 3.16
N ILE A 25 -1.45 -11.90 4.19
CA ILE A 25 -0.65 -12.78 5.08
C ILE A 25 -1.53 -13.64 6.01
N TYR A 26 -2.60 -13.08 6.58
CA TYR A 26 -3.41 -13.79 7.57
C TYR A 26 -4.44 -14.75 6.97
N ILE A 27 -4.79 -14.58 5.70
CA ILE A 27 -5.77 -15.41 5.01
C ILE A 27 -5.14 -16.54 4.20
N ASN A 28 -3.83 -16.44 3.91
CA ASN A 28 -3.11 -17.43 3.13
C ASN A 28 -2.17 -18.24 4.02
N GLU A 29 -2.10 -19.54 3.77
CA GLU A 29 -1.06 -20.41 4.29
C GLU A 29 0.02 -20.56 3.23
N TYR A 30 1.28 -20.30 3.61
CA TYR A 30 2.43 -20.50 2.72
C TYR A 30 3.25 -21.70 3.15
N GLY A 31 3.55 -22.59 2.21
CA GLY A 31 4.38 -23.77 2.43
C GLY A 31 5.87 -23.48 2.38
N SER A 32 6.30 -22.31 1.86
CA SER A 32 7.71 -21.93 1.84
C SER A 32 7.94 -20.42 1.83
N PRO A 33 9.12 -19.94 2.28
CA PRO A 33 9.49 -18.53 2.17
C PRO A 33 9.50 -17.99 0.73
N ARG A 34 9.73 -18.86 -0.27
CA ARG A 34 9.68 -18.47 -1.68
C ARG A 34 8.24 -18.12 -2.10
N GLU A 35 7.29 -18.94 -1.68
CA GLU A 35 5.87 -18.72 -1.93
C GLU A 35 5.37 -17.46 -1.21
N THR A 36 5.74 -17.28 0.06
CA THR A 36 5.43 -16.04 0.81
C THR A 36 5.91 -14.79 0.08
N ARG A 37 7.14 -14.81 -0.47
CA ARG A 37 7.66 -13.67 -1.25
C ARG A 37 6.85 -13.42 -2.52
N GLN A 38 6.38 -14.47 -3.18
CA GLN A 38 5.52 -14.35 -4.37
C GLN A 38 4.15 -13.78 -4.01
N GLY A 39 3.50 -14.27 -2.95
CA GLY A 39 2.22 -13.76 -2.46
C GLY A 39 2.30 -12.29 -2.03
N VAL A 40 3.27 -11.95 -1.18
CA VAL A 40 3.53 -10.56 -0.76
C VAL A 40 3.82 -9.65 -1.96
N GLY A 41 4.65 -10.11 -2.90
CA GLY A 41 4.96 -9.35 -4.13
C GLY A 41 3.71 -9.14 -5.00
N GLY A 42 2.88 -10.16 -5.15
CA GLY A 42 1.61 -10.10 -5.86
C GLY A 42 0.64 -9.11 -5.21
N TYR A 43 0.50 -9.15 -3.89
CA TYR A 43 -0.34 -8.20 -3.16
C TYR A 43 0.16 -6.75 -3.30
N ILE A 44 1.48 -6.53 -3.21
CA ILE A 44 2.05 -5.19 -3.40
C ILE A 44 1.74 -4.66 -4.81
N HIS A 45 1.87 -5.51 -5.84
CA HIS A 45 1.51 -5.15 -7.20
C HIS A 45 0.01 -4.82 -7.31
N LEU A 46 -0.86 -5.65 -6.72
CA LEU A 46 -2.30 -5.42 -6.65
C LEU A 46 -2.62 -4.06 -5.99
N HIS A 47 -2.05 -3.82 -4.81
CA HIS A 47 -2.23 -2.62 -4.01
C HIS A 47 -1.82 -1.34 -4.76
N ASN A 48 -0.71 -1.40 -5.49
CA ASN A 48 -0.16 -0.24 -6.20
C ASN A 48 -0.86 0.03 -7.53
N HIS A 49 -1.30 -1.00 -8.26
CA HIS A 49 -1.76 -0.83 -9.63
C HIS A 49 -3.26 -1.01 -9.83
N TYR A 50 -3.97 -1.67 -8.91
CA TYR A 50 -5.38 -2.04 -9.13
C TYR A 50 -6.32 -1.63 -7.99
N LEU A 51 -5.82 -1.44 -6.77
CA LEU A 51 -6.66 -0.99 -5.65
C LEU A 51 -6.71 0.54 -5.59
N PRO A 52 -7.88 1.17 -5.82
CA PRO A 52 -8.05 2.61 -5.61
C PRO A 52 -8.11 2.94 -4.12
N HIS A 53 -7.57 4.11 -3.74
CA HIS A 53 -7.55 4.57 -2.35
C HIS A 53 -8.35 5.85 -2.20
N GLN A 54 -9.24 5.90 -1.22
CA GLN A 54 -10.06 7.09 -0.94
C GLN A 54 -9.19 8.33 -0.63
N SER A 55 -8.07 8.15 0.07
CA SER A 55 -7.10 9.23 0.36
C SER A 55 -6.41 9.76 -0.90
N LEU A 56 -6.49 9.04 -2.01
CA LEU A 56 -5.95 9.38 -3.32
C LEU A 56 -7.08 9.68 -4.32
N GLN A 57 -8.23 10.19 -3.85
CA GLN A 57 -9.39 10.49 -4.70
C GLN A 57 -9.88 9.28 -5.52
N ASN A 58 -9.76 8.08 -4.94
CA ASN A 58 -10.07 6.79 -5.60
C ASN A 58 -9.17 6.47 -6.81
N HIS A 59 -7.96 7.01 -6.85
CA HIS A 59 -6.91 6.56 -7.76
C HIS A 59 -5.99 5.53 -7.09
N THR A 60 -5.26 4.79 -7.92
CA THR A 60 -4.26 3.82 -7.47
C THR A 60 -2.96 4.55 -7.11
N PRO A 61 -2.13 4.00 -6.20
CA PRO A 61 -0.85 4.62 -5.83
C PRO A 61 0.08 4.81 -7.04
N ALA A 62 0.10 3.86 -7.96
CA ALA A 62 0.92 3.94 -9.18
C ALA A 62 0.46 5.08 -10.10
N ALA A 63 -0.84 5.25 -10.31
CA ALA A 63 -1.36 6.32 -11.18
C ALA A 63 -0.98 7.72 -10.65
N VAL A 64 -1.05 7.91 -9.32
CA VAL A 64 -0.64 9.17 -8.68
C VAL A 64 0.88 9.36 -8.77
N TYR A 65 1.65 8.32 -8.46
CA TYR A 65 3.12 8.38 -8.49
C TYR A 65 3.67 8.66 -9.89
N ASN A 66 3.11 8.00 -10.90
CA ASN A 66 3.47 8.15 -12.31
C ASN A 66 2.91 9.44 -12.94
N GLN A 67 2.16 10.25 -12.18
CA GLN A 67 1.54 11.49 -12.68
C GLN A 67 0.54 11.25 -13.82
N GLU A 68 -0.03 10.05 -13.91
CA GLU A 68 -1.11 9.72 -14.85
C GLU A 68 -2.41 10.43 -14.45
N VAL A 69 -2.55 10.72 -13.16
CA VAL A 69 -3.66 11.48 -12.56
C VAL A 69 -3.12 12.52 -11.59
N MET A 70 -3.79 13.66 -11.50
CA MET A 70 -3.43 14.75 -10.59
C MET A 70 -4.46 14.82 -9.47
N LEU A 71 -3.98 14.76 -8.22
CA LEU A 71 -4.85 15.00 -7.07
C LEU A 71 -5.24 16.47 -7.05
N SER A 72 -6.53 16.76 -7.14
CA SER A 72 -7.00 18.14 -7.03
C SER A 72 -6.75 18.64 -5.61
N SER A 73 -6.15 19.83 -5.46
CA SER A 73 -6.09 20.50 -4.17
C SER A 73 -7.51 20.70 -3.65
N THR A 74 -7.77 20.20 -2.43
CA THR A 74 -9.04 20.40 -1.72
C THR A 74 -8.97 21.65 -0.88
#